data_AF-A0A229R4L2-F1
#
_entry.id   AF-A0A229R4L2-F1
#
_cell.length_a   1.000
_cell.length_b   1.000
_cell.length_c   1.000
_cell.angle_alpha   90.00
_cell.angle_beta   90.00
_cell.angle_gamma   90.00
#
_symmetry.space_group_name_H-M   'P 1'
#
loop_
_entity.id
_entity.type
_entity.pdbx_description
1 polymer ?
#
loop_
_entity_poly.entity_id
_entity_poly.type
_entity_poly.pdbx_seq_one_letter_code
_entity_poly.pdbx_strand_id
1 'polypeptide(L)'
;MDRDAYLEGAIRDVLSGDDATLDDRIGHAALLFAVSGAMAEADRLITHWHALTERPVTALIPGTVRARAWAMLFEARGTWPEWAAAMTPLDLDAEERAHDEYLGRRVSDLDGLLSGSPIGEAVSHLGPSRPDRLREAVARGDLDAWAEIASRQAGPDVAVLAAT
;
A
#
# COMPACT_ATOMS: atom_id res chain seq x y z
N MET A 1 -1.45 5.94 16.40
CA MET A 1 -2.79 5.33 16.34
C MET A 1 -2.76 4.17 17.30
N ASP A 2 -3.74 4.11 18.19
CA ASP A 2 -3.92 2.94 19.03
C ASP A 2 -4.22 1.72 18.15
N ARG A 3 -3.67 0.55 18.47
CA ARG A 3 -3.94 -0.70 17.74
C ARG A 3 -5.44 -0.94 17.64
N ASP A 4 -6.15 -0.63 18.72
CA ASP A 4 -7.60 -0.80 18.82
C ASP A 4 -8.33 0.17 17.90
N ALA A 5 -7.85 1.40 17.75
CA ALA A 5 -8.41 2.39 16.81
C ALA A 5 -8.21 1.99 15.34
N TYR A 6 -7.07 1.36 15.00
CA TYR A 6 -6.85 0.82 13.66
C TYR A 6 -7.81 -0.33 13.36
N LEU A 7 -7.98 -1.25 14.32
CA LEU A 7 -8.86 -2.41 14.19
C LEU A 7 -10.32 -1.99 14.11
N GLU A 8 -10.75 -1.06 14.95
CA GLU A 8 -12.12 -0.52 14.93
C GLU A 8 -12.42 0.18 13.60
N GLY A 9 -11.47 0.99 13.09
CA GLY A 9 -11.56 1.57 11.76
C GLY A 9 -11.67 0.50 10.67
N ALA A 10 -10.82 -0.54 10.72
CA ALA A 10 -10.87 -1.63 9.75
C ALA A 10 -12.22 -2.35 9.74
N ILE A 11 -12.73 -2.68 10.92
CA ILE A 11 -13.99 -3.41 11.09
C ILE A 11 -15.14 -2.57 10.57
N ARG A 12 -15.18 -1.28 10.91
CA ARG A 12 -16.19 -0.35 10.41
C ARG A 12 -16.17 -0.26 8.88
N ASP A 13 -14.99 -0.10 8.31
CA ASP A 13 -14.83 0.07 6.86
C ASP A 13 -15.22 -1.22 6.11
N VAL A 14 -14.95 -2.40 6.69
CA VAL A 14 -15.38 -3.70 6.13
C VAL A 14 -16.89 -3.92 6.29
N LEU A 15 -17.49 -3.54 7.41
CA LEU A 15 -18.91 -3.80 7.69
C LEU A 15 -19.86 -2.76 7.11
N SER A 16 -19.38 -1.54 6.88
CA SER A 16 -20.23 -0.39 6.54
C SER A 16 -19.71 0.45 5.39
N GLY A 17 -18.50 0.17 4.89
CA GLY A 17 -17.98 0.80 3.68
C GLY A 17 -18.68 0.32 2.42
N ASP A 18 -18.55 1.10 1.35
CA ASP A 18 -18.93 0.64 0.02
C ASP A 18 -17.93 -0.41 -0.50
N ASP A 19 -18.27 -1.01 -1.63
CA ASP A 19 -17.47 -2.04 -2.30
C ASP A 19 -16.02 -1.61 -2.58
N ALA A 20 -15.78 -0.32 -2.83
CA ALA A 20 -14.44 0.20 -3.09
C ALA A 20 -13.64 0.35 -1.78
N THR A 21 -14.29 0.81 -0.71
CA THR A 21 -13.69 0.94 0.63
C THR A 21 -13.33 -0.42 1.21
N LEU A 22 -14.21 -1.41 1.04
CA LEU A 22 -13.96 -2.80 1.42
C LEU A 22 -12.71 -3.35 0.72
N ASP A 23 -12.64 -3.22 -0.60
CA ASP A 23 -11.53 -3.74 -1.40
C ASP A 23 -10.21 -3.07 -1.06
N ASP A 24 -10.22 -1.75 -0.87
CA ASP A 24 -9.02 -1.02 -0.47
C ASP A 24 -8.51 -1.52 0.88
N ARG A 25 -9.42 -1.74 1.85
CA ARG A 25 -9.05 -2.21 3.18
C ARG A 25 -8.50 -3.63 3.16
N ILE A 26 -9.14 -4.53 2.42
CA ILE A 26 -8.69 -5.92 2.26
C ILE A 26 -7.35 -5.96 1.53
N GLY A 27 -7.20 -5.21 0.44
CA GLY A 27 -5.96 -5.12 -0.33
C GLY A 27 -4.79 -4.59 0.50
N HIS A 28 -5.04 -3.54 1.29
CA HIS A 28 -4.06 -2.99 2.22
C HIS A 28 -3.65 -4.02 3.29
N ALA A 29 -4.61 -4.67 3.94
CA ALA A 29 -4.33 -5.65 4.98
C ALA A 29 -3.56 -6.88 4.45
N ALA A 30 -3.94 -7.38 3.27
CA ALA A 30 -3.24 -8.48 2.62
C ALA A 30 -1.79 -8.11 2.29
N LEU A 31 -1.55 -6.91 1.75
CA LEU A 31 -0.20 -6.45 1.45
C LEU A 31 0.63 -6.27 2.73
N LEU A 32 0.03 -5.74 3.80
CA LEU A 32 0.69 -5.63 5.11
C LEU A 32 1.10 -7.00 5.67
N PHE A 33 0.24 -8.02 5.57
CA PHE A 33 0.61 -9.39 5.94
C PHE A 33 1.76 -9.90 5.07
N ALA A 34 1.71 -9.70 3.75
CA ALA A 34 2.75 -10.17 2.85
C ALA A 34 4.12 -9.53 3.13
N VAL A 35 4.21 -8.20 3.30
CA VAL A 35 5.47 -7.48 3.58
C VAL A 35 6.01 -7.76 4.99
N SER A 36 5.14 -8.13 5.94
CA SER A 36 5.58 -8.56 7.29
C SER A 36 5.98 -10.05 7.37
N GLY A 37 6.02 -10.75 6.24
CA GLY A 37 6.41 -12.17 6.17
C GLY A 37 5.28 -13.17 6.39
N ALA A 38 4.05 -12.71 6.64
CA ALA A 38 2.85 -13.51 6.85
C ALA A 38 2.09 -13.76 5.53
N MET A 39 2.78 -14.33 4.52
CA MET A 39 2.19 -14.55 3.19
C MET A 39 0.99 -15.49 3.21
N ALA A 40 1.03 -16.53 4.03
CA ALA A 40 -0.05 -17.51 4.12
C ALA A 40 -1.34 -16.85 4.63
N GLU A 41 -1.23 -15.89 5.53
CA GLU A 41 -2.34 -15.07 6.02
C GLU A 41 -2.87 -14.15 4.93
N ALA A 42 -1.98 -13.55 4.13
CA ALA A 42 -2.37 -12.75 2.97
C ALA A 42 -3.12 -13.59 1.92
N ASP A 43 -2.61 -14.77 1.56
CA ASP A 43 -3.26 -15.70 0.63
C ASP A 43 -4.65 -16.11 1.10
N ARG A 44 -4.78 -16.47 2.39
CA ARG A 44 -6.08 -16.84 2.98
C ARG A 44 -7.07 -15.69 2.92
N LEU A 45 -6.62 -14.48 3.23
CA LEU A 45 -7.48 -13.30 3.22
C LEU A 45 -8.00 -13.00 1.81
N ILE A 46 -7.12 -13.00 0.81
CA ILE A 46 -7.47 -12.74 -0.60
C ILE A 46 -8.40 -13.82 -1.12
N THR A 47 -8.09 -15.09 -0.86
CA THR A 47 -8.91 -16.22 -1.32
C THR A 47 -10.30 -16.18 -0.68
N HIS A 48 -10.40 -15.82 0.61
CA HIS A 48 -11.67 -15.73 1.30
C HIS A 48 -12.52 -14.56 0.79
N TRP A 49 -11.91 -13.39 0.59
CA TRP A 49 -12.59 -12.24 -0.03
C TRP A 49 -13.10 -12.58 -1.43
N HIS A 50 -12.28 -13.25 -2.25
CA HIS A 50 -12.66 -13.63 -3.61
C HIS A 50 -13.83 -14.62 -3.60
N ALA A 51 -13.81 -15.61 -2.72
CA ALA A 51 -14.89 -16.59 -2.59
C ALA A 51 -16.20 -15.97 -2.07
N LEU A 52 -16.15 -14.93 -1.23
CA LEU A 52 -17.33 -14.27 -0.68
C LEU A 52 -17.95 -13.23 -1.62
N THR A 53 -17.12 -12.51 -2.37
CA THR A 53 -17.57 -11.40 -3.21
C THR A 53 -17.69 -11.76 -4.68
N GLU A 54 -17.02 -12.85 -5.11
CA GLU A 54 -16.85 -13.26 -6.52
C GLU A 54 -16.19 -12.18 -7.41
N ARG A 55 -15.63 -11.13 -6.80
CA ARG A 55 -15.03 -10.00 -7.51
C ARG A 55 -13.60 -10.35 -7.96
N PRO A 56 -13.12 -9.76 -9.07
CA PRO A 56 -11.79 -10.05 -9.57
C PRO A 56 -10.72 -9.53 -8.60
N VAL A 57 -9.68 -10.33 -8.34
CA VAL A 57 -8.60 -9.98 -7.39
C VAL A 57 -7.84 -8.71 -7.79
N THR A 58 -7.90 -8.32 -9.06
CA THR A 58 -7.40 -7.01 -9.53
C THR A 58 -8.04 -5.82 -8.82
N ALA A 59 -9.24 -5.98 -8.25
CA ALA A 59 -9.90 -4.94 -7.45
C ALA A 59 -9.20 -4.67 -6.10
N LEU A 60 -8.51 -5.67 -5.53
CA LEU A 60 -7.71 -5.52 -4.30
C LEU A 60 -6.37 -4.81 -4.54
N ILE A 61 -6.02 -4.58 -5.80
CA ILE A 61 -4.73 -4.03 -6.21
C ILE A 61 -4.98 -2.72 -6.98
N PRO A 62 -5.59 -1.70 -6.33
CA PRO A 62 -5.85 -0.45 -7.00
C PRO A 62 -4.51 0.26 -7.27
N GLY A 63 -4.30 0.59 -8.53
CA GLY A 63 -3.17 1.40 -8.97
C GLY A 63 -1.85 0.64 -9.14
N THR A 64 -0.93 1.31 -9.83
CA THR A 64 0.35 0.74 -10.28
C THR A 64 1.30 0.42 -9.12
N VAL A 65 1.25 1.19 -8.02
CA VAL A 65 2.15 1.03 -6.88
C VAL A 65 1.88 -0.27 -6.10
N ARG A 66 0.62 -0.59 -5.81
CA ARG A 66 0.28 -1.86 -5.13
C ARG A 66 0.52 -3.08 -6.03
N ALA A 67 0.24 -2.94 -7.33
CA ALA A 67 0.51 -4.01 -8.30
C ALA A 67 2.01 -4.33 -8.38
N ARG A 68 2.85 -3.29 -8.39
CA ARG A 68 4.31 -3.42 -8.32
C ARG A 68 4.76 -4.12 -7.04
N ALA A 69 4.26 -3.70 -5.89
CA ALA A 69 4.64 -4.27 -4.60
C ALA A 69 4.39 -5.79 -4.55
N TRP A 70 3.23 -6.23 -5.02
CA TRP A 70 2.92 -7.67 -5.14
C TRP A 70 3.86 -8.40 -6.09
N ALA A 71 4.14 -7.83 -7.27
CA ALA A 71 5.05 -8.44 -8.23
C ALA A 71 6.47 -8.63 -7.66
N MET A 72 7.00 -7.62 -6.96
CA MET A 72 8.31 -7.70 -6.30
C MET A 72 8.33 -8.78 -5.22
N LEU A 73 7.27 -8.88 -4.42
CA LEU A 73 7.14 -9.92 -3.38
C LEU A 73 7.11 -11.34 -3.96
N PHE A 74 6.43 -11.56 -5.10
CA PHE A 74 6.39 -12.86 -5.75
C PHE A 74 7.75 -13.25 -6.34
N GLU A 75 8.44 -12.29 -6.96
CA GLU A 75 9.77 -12.51 -7.53
C GLU A 75 10.78 -12.86 -6.43
N ALA A 76 10.84 -12.08 -5.35
CA ALA A 76 11.73 -12.33 -4.23
C ALA A 76 11.52 -13.71 -3.57
N ARG A 77 10.30 -14.25 -3.66
CA ARG A 77 9.93 -15.57 -3.09
C ARG A 77 9.99 -16.71 -4.11
N GLY A 78 10.13 -16.42 -5.40
CA GLY A 78 10.07 -17.39 -6.48
C GLY A 78 8.75 -18.18 -6.55
N THR A 79 7.67 -17.65 -5.97
CA THR A 79 6.35 -18.30 -5.95
C THR A 79 5.26 -17.33 -6.34
N TRP A 80 4.43 -17.76 -7.29
CA TRP A 80 3.30 -17.00 -7.82
C TRP A 80 1.99 -17.71 -7.42
N PRO A 81 1.19 -17.13 -6.50
CA PRO A 81 -0.07 -17.71 -6.10
C PRO A 81 -1.09 -17.79 -7.26
N GLU A 82 -1.99 -18.77 -7.22
CA GLU A 82 -3.00 -18.96 -8.27
C GLU A 82 -3.92 -17.74 -8.42
N TRP A 83 -4.31 -17.11 -7.31
CA TRP A 83 -5.15 -15.90 -7.34
C TRP A 83 -4.46 -14.73 -8.08
N ALA A 84 -3.13 -14.72 -8.12
CA ALA A 84 -2.34 -13.68 -8.78
C ALA A 84 -2.16 -13.95 -10.28
N ALA A 85 -2.68 -15.06 -10.83
CA ALA A 85 -2.51 -15.42 -12.25
C ALA A 85 -3.05 -14.37 -13.23
N ALA A 86 -4.02 -13.56 -12.80
CA ALA A 86 -4.59 -12.47 -13.59
C ALA A 86 -3.76 -11.17 -13.55
N MET A 87 -2.67 -11.12 -12.77
CA MET A 87 -1.80 -9.95 -12.68
C MET A 87 -0.80 -9.93 -13.83
N THR A 88 -0.63 -8.76 -14.45
CA THR A 88 0.33 -8.58 -15.54
C THR A 88 1.77 -8.80 -15.04
N PRO A 89 2.57 -9.68 -15.68
CA PRO A 89 3.99 -9.82 -15.35
C PRO A 89 4.73 -8.49 -15.51
N LEU A 90 5.65 -8.23 -14.58
CA LEU A 90 6.31 -6.95 -14.43
C LEU A 90 7.63 -6.90 -15.24
N ASP A 91 7.95 -5.74 -15.82
CA ASP A 91 9.32 -5.42 -16.25
C ASP A 91 10.09 -4.89 -15.04
N LEU A 92 10.89 -5.76 -14.41
CA LEU A 92 11.54 -5.49 -13.13
C LEU A 92 12.51 -4.29 -13.19
N ASP A 93 13.27 -4.15 -14.28
CA ASP A 93 14.24 -3.06 -14.45
C ASP A 93 13.55 -1.71 -14.66
N ALA A 94 12.37 -1.70 -15.30
CA ALA A 94 11.54 -0.51 -15.42
C ALA A 94 10.95 -0.09 -14.06
N GLU A 95 10.57 -1.06 -13.24
CA GLU A 95 9.88 -0.79 -11.99
C GLU A 95 10.81 -0.50 -10.82
N GLU A 96 12.03 -1.06 -10.78
CA GLU A 96 13.07 -0.65 -9.82
C GLU A 96 13.40 0.84 -10.00
N ARG A 97 13.63 1.27 -11.25
CA ARG A 97 13.82 2.70 -11.56
C ARG A 97 12.64 3.58 -11.16
N ALA A 98 11.42 3.13 -11.42
CA ALA A 98 10.21 3.87 -11.05
C ALA A 98 9.96 3.88 -9.53
N HIS A 99 10.45 2.88 -8.80
CA HIS A 99 10.40 2.83 -7.35
C HIS A 99 11.40 3.81 -6.74
N ASP A 100 12.65 3.82 -7.23
CA ASP A 100 13.67 4.78 -6.80
C ASP A 100 13.22 6.23 -7.04
N GLU A 101 12.61 6.50 -8.21
CA GLU A 101 12.03 7.81 -8.51
C GLU A 101 10.89 8.18 -7.55
N TYR A 102 10.03 7.22 -7.19
CA TYR A 102 8.94 7.42 -6.23
C TYR A 102 9.48 7.71 -4.83
N LEU A 103 10.48 6.97 -4.36
CA LEU A 103 11.14 7.23 -3.07
C LEU A 103 11.81 8.61 -3.04
N GLY A 104 12.41 9.04 -4.15
CA GLY A 104 13.02 10.36 -4.31
C GLY A 104 12.04 11.52 -4.42
N ARG A 105 10.74 11.26 -4.63
CA ARG A 105 9.73 12.31 -4.84
C ARG A 105 9.47 13.08 -3.54
N ARG A 106 9.70 14.38 -3.59
CA ARG A 106 9.37 15.30 -2.50
C ARG A 106 7.86 15.45 -2.35
N VAL A 107 7.41 15.52 -1.11
CA VAL A 107 6.02 15.70 -0.71
C VAL A 107 5.84 17.11 -0.18
N SER A 108 4.71 17.73 -0.49
CA SER A 108 4.40 19.06 0.05
C SER A 108 3.97 18.92 1.50
N ASP A 109 4.39 19.84 2.39
CA ASP A 109 3.86 19.92 3.76
C ASP A 109 2.31 20.12 3.79
N LEU A 110 1.71 20.40 2.63
CA LEU A 110 0.28 20.63 2.42
C LEU A 110 -0.45 19.45 1.75
N ASP A 111 0.26 18.39 1.36
CA ASP A 111 -0.38 17.16 0.90
C ASP A 111 -1.16 16.52 2.05
N GLY A 112 -2.42 16.18 1.81
CA GLY A 112 -3.33 15.67 2.85
C GLY A 112 -4.17 16.73 3.56
N LEU A 113 -3.75 18.02 3.58
CA LEU A 113 -4.47 19.07 4.29
C LEU A 113 -5.77 19.50 3.58
N LEU A 114 -5.83 19.30 2.25
CA LEU A 114 -6.93 19.71 1.37
C LEU A 114 -7.26 18.64 0.31
N SER A 115 -7.02 17.36 0.62
CA SER A 115 -7.27 16.27 -0.32
C SER A 115 -8.73 16.26 -0.81
N GLY A 116 -8.93 16.37 -2.12
CA GLY A 116 -10.25 16.37 -2.77
C GLY A 116 -10.73 17.73 -3.31
N SER A 117 -9.97 18.81 -3.12
CA SER A 117 -10.29 20.15 -3.66
C SER A 117 -9.34 20.54 -4.79
N PRO A 118 -9.82 21.16 -5.90
CA PRO A 118 -8.97 21.72 -6.96
C PRO A 118 -7.97 22.76 -6.44
N ILE A 119 -8.27 23.38 -5.29
CA ILE A 119 -7.39 24.33 -4.61
C ILE A 119 -6.26 23.59 -3.88
N GLY A 120 -6.52 22.38 -3.36
CA GLY A 120 -5.53 21.55 -2.70
C GLY A 120 -4.37 21.20 -3.65
N GLU A 121 -4.69 20.79 -4.87
CA GLU A 121 -3.69 20.46 -5.89
C GLU A 121 -2.84 21.69 -6.29
N ALA A 122 -3.46 22.86 -6.47
CA ALA A 122 -2.75 24.10 -6.77
C ALA A 122 -1.84 24.57 -5.61
N VAL A 123 -2.25 24.31 -4.37
CA VAL A 123 -1.52 24.71 -3.15
C VAL A 123 -0.38 23.72 -2.81
N SER A 124 -0.52 22.43 -3.13
CA SER A 124 0.56 21.43 -3.00
C SER A 124 1.82 21.87 -3.76
N HIS A 125 1.68 22.57 -4.89
CA HIS A 125 2.78 23.10 -5.70
C HIS A 125 3.43 24.39 -5.15
N LEU A 126 2.82 25.04 -4.16
CA LEU A 126 3.28 26.32 -3.60
C LEU A 126 3.97 26.18 -2.23
N GLY A 127 3.76 25.05 -1.54
CA GLY A 127 4.38 24.76 -0.25
C GLY A 127 5.84 24.30 -0.36
N PRO A 128 6.68 24.52 0.67
CA PRO A 128 8.01 23.93 0.73
C PRO A 128 7.90 22.41 0.64
N SER A 129 8.54 21.84 -0.38
CA SER A 129 8.55 20.39 -0.59
C SER A 129 9.63 19.76 0.28
N ARG A 130 9.23 18.85 1.17
CA ARG A 130 10.13 18.08 2.02
C ARG A 130 10.21 16.63 1.56
N PRO A 131 11.32 15.93 1.84
CA PRO A 131 11.34 14.48 1.71
C PRO A 131 10.24 13.86 2.58
N ASP A 132 9.57 12.84 2.06
CA ASP A 132 8.64 12.03 2.84
C ASP A 132 9.43 11.17 3.83
N ARG A 133 9.19 11.36 5.13
CA ARG A 133 9.93 10.67 6.19
C ARG A 133 9.72 9.16 6.18
N LEU A 134 8.56 8.67 5.70
CA LEU A 134 8.33 7.23 5.53
C LEU A 134 9.19 6.69 4.38
N ARG A 135 9.22 7.40 3.25
CA ARG A 135 10.05 7.02 2.10
C ARG A 135 11.54 7.08 2.43
N GLU A 136 11.97 8.07 3.21
CA GLU A 136 13.36 8.16 3.69
C GLU A 136 13.74 7.04 4.66
N ALA A 137 12.83 6.59 5.51
CA ALA A 137 13.10 5.46 6.41
C ALA A 137 13.29 4.17 5.61
N VAL A 138 12.45 3.92 4.61
CA VAL A 138 12.57 2.79 3.67
C VAL A 138 13.87 2.86 2.88
N ALA A 139 14.19 4.01 2.29
CA ALA A 139 15.43 4.19 1.52
C ALA A 139 16.70 3.96 2.34
N ARG A 140 16.64 4.12 3.68
CA ARG A 140 17.74 3.84 4.62
C ARG A 140 17.73 2.42 5.18
N GLY A 141 16.73 1.59 4.85
CA GLY A 141 16.53 0.26 5.43
C GLY A 141 16.15 0.28 6.92
N ASP A 142 15.62 1.41 7.41
CA ASP A 142 15.31 1.66 8.83
C ASP A 142 13.83 1.34 9.11
N LEU A 143 13.52 0.05 9.21
CA LEU A 143 12.15 -0.45 9.41
C LEU A 143 11.55 -0.04 10.76
N ASP A 144 12.39 0.12 11.79
CA ASP A 144 11.95 0.57 13.12
C ASP A 144 11.47 2.02 13.07
N ALA A 145 12.24 2.91 12.41
CA ALA A 145 11.81 4.29 12.20
C ALA A 145 10.57 4.37 11.30
N TRP A 146 10.49 3.51 10.27
CA TRP A 146 9.30 3.43 9.43
C TRP A 146 8.07 3.06 10.27
N ALA A 147 8.16 2.00 11.09
CA ALA A 147 7.06 1.53 11.93
C ALA A 147 6.63 2.59 12.95
N GLU A 148 7.57 3.30 13.56
CA GLU A 148 7.26 4.37 14.51
C GLU A 148 6.45 5.50 13.85
N ILE A 149 6.85 5.94 12.66
CA ILE A 149 6.18 7.01 11.91
C ILE A 149 4.82 6.52 11.39
N ALA A 150 4.79 5.33 10.79
CA ALA A 150 3.61 4.70 10.20
C ALA A 150 2.52 4.46 11.24
N SER A 151 2.90 4.08 12.47
CA SER A 151 1.96 3.86 13.57
C SER A 151 1.10 5.09 13.88
N ARG A 152 1.55 6.30 13.52
CA ARG A 152 0.84 7.56 13.78
C ARG A 152 -0.09 7.99 12.65
N GLN A 153 -0.07 7.31 11.50
CA GLN A 153 -0.87 7.64 10.32
C GLN A 153 -2.04 6.68 10.11
N ALA A 154 -3.14 7.18 9.54
CA ALA A 154 -4.26 6.35 9.12
C ALA A 154 -4.02 5.82 7.71
N GLY A 155 -3.52 4.57 7.62
CA GLY A 155 -3.25 3.91 6.34
C GLY A 155 -1.90 4.28 5.72
N PRO A 156 -0.77 3.96 6.37
CA PRO A 156 0.56 4.18 5.80
C PRO A 156 0.70 3.40 4.47
N ASP A 157 1.37 3.96 3.47
CA ASP A 157 1.59 3.26 2.21
C ASP A 157 2.56 2.08 2.41
N VAL A 158 2.03 0.89 2.70
CA VAL A 158 2.82 -0.33 2.96
C VAL A 158 3.47 -0.91 1.70
N ALA A 159 3.05 -0.45 0.51
CA ALA A 159 3.59 -0.93 -0.75
C ALA A 159 5.08 -0.56 -0.91
N VAL A 160 5.53 0.49 -0.22
CA VAL A 160 6.94 0.89 -0.18
C VAL A 160 7.86 -0.15 0.47
N LEU A 161 7.31 -1.05 1.29
CA LEU A 161 8.07 -2.08 1.99
C LEU A 161 8.33 -3.33 1.14
N ALA A 162 7.74 -3.44 -0.06
CA ALA A 162 7.92 -4.62 -0.90
C ALA A 162 9.33 -4.72 -1.53
N ALA A 163 10.14 -3.66 -1.45
CA ALA A 163 11.48 -3.57 -2.02
C ALA A 163 12.62 -3.67 -0.98
N THR A 164 12.29 -3.83 0.31
CA THR A 164 13.27 -3.97 1.41
C THR A 164 13.67 -5.41 1.63
#